data_AF-A0A3B0SJS1-F1
#
_entry.id   AF-A0A3B0SJS1-F1
#
_cell.length_a   1.000
_cell.length_b   1.000
_cell.length_c   1.000
_cell.angle_alpha   90.00
_cell.angle_beta   90.00
_cell.angle_gamma   90.00
#
_symmetry.space_group_name_H-M   'P 1'
#
loop_
_entity.id
_entity.type
_entity.pdbx_description
1 polymer ?
#
loop_
_entity_poly.entity_id
_entity_poly.type
_entity_poly.pdbx_seq_one_letter_code
_entity_poly.pdbx_strand_id
1 'polypeptide(L)'
;MKDNTKLITTGRPHQRHAHPVNMPVERASTILFPTYDDYLEGARTINYGRLGTSTHRAFEEAITALEGGFETRLAPSGLQACNAALLAFISA
;
A
#
# COMPACT_ATOMS: atom_id res chain seq x y z
N MET A 1 16.56 -13.41 -1.42
CA MET A 1 15.50 -14.25 -0.82
C MET A 1 14.81 -15.04 -1.93
N LYS A 2 14.50 -16.33 -1.73
CA LYS A 2 13.79 -17.14 -2.75
C LYS A 2 12.34 -16.67 -2.89
N ASP A 3 11.73 -16.86 -4.05
CA ASP A 3 10.36 -16.36 -4.31
C ASP A 3 9.31 -17.01 -3.41
N ASN A 4 9.42 -18.30 -3.12
CA ASN A 4 8.56 -18.97 -2.15
C ASN A 4 8.64 -18.34 -0.76
N THR A 5 9.81 -17.83 -0.37
CA THR A 5 9.95 -17.11 0.90
C THR A 5 9.30 -15.73 0.81
N LYS A 6 9.51 -14.99 -0.30
CA LYS A 6 8.85 -13.69 -0.52
C LYS A 6 7.33 -13.80 -0.40
N LEU A 7 6.73 -14.74 -1.14
CA LEU A 7 5.28 -15.00 -1.15
C LEU A 7 4.69 -15.16 0.25
N ILE A 8 5.45 -15.73 1.18
CA ILE A 8 4.99 -16.01 2.53
C ILE A 8 5.23 -14.83 3.47
N THR A 9 6.33 -14.09 3.32
CA THR A 9 6.84 -13.17 4.35
C THR A 9 6.70 -11.69 4.03
N THR A 10 6.58 -11.29 2.77
CA THR A 10 6.45 -9.87 2.38
C THR A 10 5.09 -9.31 2.77
N GLY A 11 5.04 -8.03 3.15
CA GLY A 11 3.80 -7.38 3.58
C GLY A 11 3.30 -7.80 4.96
N ARG A 12 4.02 -8.67 5.69
CA ARG A 12 3.73 -8.92 7.10
C ARG A 12 4.16 -7.72 7.95
N PRO A 13 3.46 -7.43 9.06
CA PRO A 13 3.92 -6.42 10.01
C PRO A 13 5.22 -6.91 10.67
N HIS A 14 6.33 -6.18 10.53
CA HIS A 14 7.65 -6.63 11.00
C HIS A 14 8.27 -5.77 12.11
N GLN A 15 7.49 -4.92 12.79
CA GLN A 15 8.06 -3.82 13.59
C GLN A 15 7.52 -3.69 15.03
N ARG A 16 7.05 -4.76 15.67
CA ARG A 16 6.60 -4.72 17.08
C ARG A 16 7.01 -5.95 17.87
N HIS A 17 7.18 -5.80 19.19
CA HIS A 17 7.44 -6.93 20.11
C HIS A 17 6.35 -8.02 20.04
N ALA A 18 5.13 -7.64 19.68
CA ALA A 18 4.04 -8.54 19.35
C ALA A 18 3.24 -7.98 18.16
N HIS A 19 2.97 -8.83 17.18
CA HIS A 19 2.13 -8.53 16.04
C HIS A 19 1.47 -9.82 15.53
N PRO A 20 0.30 -9.72 14.86
CA PRO A 20 -0.28 -10.87 14.19
C PRO A 20 0.59 -11.33 13.03
N VAL A 21 0.39 -12.58 12.59
CA VAL A 21 1.07 -13.13 11.40
C VAL A 21 0.64 -12.38 10.15
N ASN A 22 -0.66 -12.14 10.01
CA ASN A 22 -1.24 -11.44 8.87
C ASN A 22 -1.39 -9.96 9.16
N MET A 23 -1.26 -9.12 8.13
CA MET A 23 -1.57 -7.70 8.25
C MET A 23 -3.04 -7.52 8.65
N PRO A 24 -3.35 -6.76 9.73
CA PRO A 24 -4.72 -6.45 10.09
C PRO A 24 -5.47 -5.73 8.97
N VAL A 25 -6.78 -5.94 8.91
CA VAL A 25 -7.65 -5.23 7.97
C VAL A 25 -8.06 -3.89 8.56
N GLU A 26 -7.40 -2.83 8.10
CA GLU A 26 -7.65 -1.44 8.49
C GLU A 26 -8.68 -0.82 7.53
N ARG A 27 -9.92 -0.71 8.00
CA ARG A 27 -11.03 -0.06 7.27
C ARG A 27 -11.21 1.36 7.77
N ALA A 28 -10.79 2.32 6.96
CA ALA A 28 -10.99 3.73 7.25
C ALA A 28 -11.19 4.49 5.94
N SER A 29 -12.11 5.46 5.96
CA SER A 29 -12.15 6.54 4.97
C SER A 29 -11.34 7.71 5.51
N THR A 30 -11.74 8.28 6.64
CA THR A 30 -11.04 9.40 7.27
C THR A 30 -9.94 8.93 8.21
N ILE A 31 -8.77 9.57 8.16
CA ILE A 31 -7.63 9.32 9.04
C ILE A 31 -7.47 10.53 9.97
N LEU A 32 -7.39 10.28 11.27
CA LEU A 32 -7.23 11.32 12.28
C LEU A 32 -5.75 11.57 12.53
N PHE A 33 -5.40 12.84 12.66
CA PHE A 33 -4.07 13.31 13.05
C PHE A 33 -4.20 14.04 14.38
N PRO A 34 -3.33 13.77 15.37
CA PRO A 34 -3.40 14.42 16.68
C PRO A 34 -3.21 15.94 16.60
N THR A 35 -2.32 16.39 15.71
CA THR A 35 -2.04 17.81 15.48
C THR A 35 -2.04 18.15 13.99
N TYR A 36 -2.05 19.46 13.68
CA TYR A 36 -1.91 19.93 12.31
C TYR A 36 -0.51 19.65 11.72
N ASP A 37 0.53 19.70 12.55
CA ASP A 37 1.89 19.38 12.13
C ASP A 37 2.01 17.89 11.77
N ASP A 38 1.40 17.00 12.56
CA ASP A 38 1.31 15.57 12.23
C ASP A 38 0.57 15.33 10.90
N TYR A 39 -0.45 16.13 10.60
CA TYR A 39 -1.14 16.09 9.32
C TYR A 39 -0.22 16.52 8.17
N LEU A 40 0.49 17.64 8.30
CA LEU A 40 1.37 18.13 7.24
C LEU A 40 2.48 17.14 6.89
N GLU A 41 3.02 16.43 7.89
CA GLU A 41 4.01 15.39 7.70
C GLU A 41 3.40 14.09 7.16
N GLY A 42 2.36 13.57 7.83
CA GLY A 42 1.79 12.26 7.56
C GLY A 42 0.91 12.17 6.32
N ALA A 43 0.27 13.28 5.91
CA ALA A 43 -0.67 13.29 4.79
C ALA A 43 -0.03 12.97 3.43
N ARG A 44 1.30 13.02 3.33
CA ARG A 44 2.04 12.59 2.14
C ARG A 44 1.98 11.08 1.90
N THR A 45 1.77 10.31 2.96
CA THR A 45 1.79 8.84 2.92
C THR A 45 0.37 8.27 2.98
N ILE A 46 -0.41 8.69 3.99
CA ILE A 46 -1.78 8.27 4.23
C ILE A 46 -2.54 9.49 4.75
N ASN A 47 -3.61 9.91 4.06
CA ASN A 47 -4.48 11.01 4.49
C ASN A 47 -5.96 10.62 4.49
N TYR A 48 -6.35 9.77 3.55
CA TYR A 48 -7.71 9.30 3.34
C TYR A 48 -7.64 7.89 2.75
N GLY A 49 -8.56 7.01 3.12
CA GLY A 49 -8.58 5.59 2.76
C GLY A 49 -8.57 5.32 1.26
N ARG A 50 -9.03 6.29 0.45
CA ARG A 50 -8.91 6.23 -1.01
C ARG A 50 -7.46 6.11 -1.49
N LEU A 51 -6.49 6.66 -0.76
CA LEU A 51 -5.06 6.54 -1.08
C LEU A 51 -4.42 5.27 -0.53
N GLY A 52 -5.19 4.44 0.19
CA GLY A 52 -4.73 3.21 0.81
C GLY A 52 -4.34 3.39 2.28
N THR A 53 -4.77 2.44 3.11
CA THR A 53 -4.37 2.26 4.52
C THR A 53 -3.16 1.32 4.63
N SER A 54 -2.73 1.00 5.85
CA SER A 54 -1.61 0.06 6.07
C SER A 54 -1.84 -1.32 5.43
N THR A 55 -3.10 -1.78 5.36
CA THR A 55 -3.48 -3.02 4.66
C THR A 55 -3.13 -2.98 3.17
N HIS A 56 -3.37 -1.84 2.52
CA HIS A 56 -3.13 -1.66 1.10
C HIS A 56 -1.63 -1.58 0.82
N ARG A 57 -0.90 -0.83 1.65
CA ARG A 57 0.56 -0.69 1.57
C ARG A 57 1.28 -2.02 1.72
N ALA A 58 0.85 -2.85 2.67
CA ALA A 58 1.39 -4.19 2.84
C ALA A 58 1.24 -5.05 1.58
N PHE A 59 0.11 -4.97 0.89
CA PHE A 59 -0.11 -5.71 -0.35
C PHE A 59 0.72 -5.15 -1.52
N GLU A 60 0.78 -3.84 -1.68
CA GLU A 60 1.62 -3.18 -2.68
C GLU A 60 3.10 -3.52 -2.49
N GLU A 61 3.61 -3.53 -1.26
CA GLU A 61 4.98 -3.94 -0.94
C GLU A 61 5.24 -5.39 -1.34
N ALA A 62 4.31 -6.30 -1.03
CA ALA A 62 4.42 -7.71 -1.37
C ALA A 62 4.50 -7.93 -2.89
N ILE A 63 3.62 -7.30 -3.67
CA ILE A 63 3.64 -7.39 -5.13
C ILE A 63 4.92 -6.76 -5.70
N THR A 64 5.33 -5.61 -5.19
CA THR A 64 6.58 -4.93 -5.62
C THR A 64 7.80 -5.84 -5.42
N ALA A 65 7.89 -6.51 -4.27
CA ALA A 65 8.99 -7.41 -3.96
C ALA A 65 9.00 -8.68 -4.83
N LEU A 66 7.82 -9.16 -5.26
CA LEU A 66 7.68 -10.31 -6.14
C LEU A 66 8.09 -9.96 -7.58
N GLU A 67 7.60 -8.84 -8.10
CA GLU A 67 7.84 -8.39 -9.47
C GLU A 67 9.21 -7.71 -9.67
N GLY A 68 9.88 -7.30 -8.58
CA GLY A 68 11.15 -6.57 -8.64
C GLY A 68 11.00 -5.14 -9.17
N GLY A 69 9.81 -4.55 -9.05
CA GLY A 69 9.51 -3.18 -9.47
C GLY A 69 9.99 -2.13 -8.46
N PHE A 70 9.85 -0.86 -8.83
CA PHE A 70 10.09 0.27 -7.92
C PHE A 70 8.94 0.45 -6.92
N GLU A 71 7.70 0.39 -7.40
CA GLU A 71 6.49 0.54 -6.61
C GLU A 71 5.30 -0.14 -7.30
N THR A 72 4.32 -0.61 -6.52
CA THR A 72 3.03 -1.10 -6.98
C THR A 72 1.92 -0.17 -6.51
N ARG A 73 0.93 0.09 -7.36
CA ARG A 73 -0.29 0.84 -7.01
C ARG A 73 -1.53 0.03 -7.32
N LEU A 74 -2.49 0.03 -6.39
CA LEU A 74 -3.72 -0.75 -6.53
C LEU A 74 -4.77 -0.08 -7.41
N ALA A 75 -5.51 -0.91 -8.13
CA ALA A 75 -6.70 -0.53 -8.88
C ALA A 75 -7.88 -1.44 -8.51
N PRO A 76 -9.13 -0.98 -8.64
CA PRO A 76 -10.32 -1.78 -8.28
C PRO A 76 -10.56 -2.98 -9.22
N SER A 77 -9.89 -3.04 -10.37
CA SER A 77 -9.97 -4.15 -11.33
C SER A 77 -8.74 -4.17 -12.24
N GLY A 78 -8.54 -5.29 -12.95
CA GLY A 78 -7.49 -5.40 -13.97
C GLY A 78 -7.66 -4.39 -15.11
N LEU A 79 -8.91 -4.15 -15.56
CA LEU A 79 -9.20 -3.14 -16.59
C LEU A 79 -8.81 -1.73 -16.12
N GLN A 80 -9.13 -1.39 -14.86
CA GLN A 80 -8.76 -0.09 -14.32
C GLN A 80 -7.25 0.06 -14.13
N ALA A 81 -6.54 -1.03 -13.81
CA ALA A 81 -5.07 -1.02 -13.76
C ALA A 81 -4.47 -0.66 -15.13
N CYS A 82 -4.94 -1.30 -16.21
CA CYS A 82 -4.51 -0.99 -17.58
C CYS A 82 -4.84 0.46 -17.96
N ASN A 83 -6.09 0.89 -17.74
CA ASN A 83 -6.53 2.23 -18.10
C ASN A 83 -5.77 3.31 -17.32
N ALA A 84 -5.60 3.15 -16.01
CA ALA A 84 -4.88 4.12 -15.18
C ALA A 84 -3.41 4.24 -15.61
N ALA A 85 -2.75 3.12 -15.93
CA ALA A 85 -1.39 3.13 -16.42
C ALA A 85 -1.28 3.85 -17.77
N LEU A 86 -2.16 3.57 -18.73
CA LEU A 86 -2.13 4.23 -20.05
C LEU A 86 -2.41 5.73 -19.95
N LEU A 87 -3.49 6.10 -19.25
CA LEU A 87 -3.94 7.50 -19.09
C LEU A 87 -2.91 8.38 -18.38
N ALA A 88 -2.00 7.81 -17.59
CA ALA A 88 -0.97 8.57 -16.89
C ALA A 88 0.17 9.08 -17.82
N PHE A 89 0.34 8.49 -19.01
CA PHE A 89 1.50 8.79 -19.88
C PHE A 89 1.14 9.24 -21.30
N ILE A 90 -0.10 9.04 -21.76
CA ILE A 90 -0.53 9.49 -23.09
C ILE A 90 -0.88 11.00 -23.08
N SER A 91 -0.72 11.66 -24.23
CA SER A 91 -1.20 13.02 -24.42
C SER A 91 -2.71 13.05 -24.72
N ALA A 92 -3.34 14.19 -24.39
CA ALA A 92 -4.70 14.51 -24.82
C ALA A 92 -4.78 14.78 -26.33
#